data_AF-A0A5C8K844-F1
#
_entry.id   AF-A0A5C8K844-F1
#
_cell.length_a   1.000
_cell.length_b   1.000
_cell.length_c   1.000
_cell.angle_alpha   90.00
_cell.angle_beta   90.00
_cell.angle_gamma   90.00
#
_symmetry.space_group_name_H-M   'P 1'
#
loop_
_entity.id
_entity.type
_entity.pdbx_description
1 polymer ?
#
loop_
_entity_poly.entity_id
_entity_poly.type
_entity_poly.pdbx_seq_one_letter_code
_entity_poly.pdbx_strand_id
1 'polypeptide(L)'
;MVDYTEKLSIRSQCRMLGIHRSGLYYAPVQESEENLLLMRLLDERYLDYPTHGVLQMQDYLLDAGYEVNHKRVRRLLRLMGLLAIYPKKNLSKLGKAEYIYPYLLRNLMIVRSN
;
A
#
# COMPACT_ATOMS: atom_id res chain seq x y z
N MET A 1 -16.17 14.50 21.78
CA MET A 1 -15.66 14.93 20.44
C MET A 1 -16.80 15.02 19.42
N VAL A 2 -17.89 14.28 19.55
CA VAL A 2 -19.24 14.66 19.09
C VAL A 2 -20.18 14.13 20.16
N ASP A 3 -21.11 14.93 20.66
CA ASP A 3 -21.99 14.57 21.77
C ASP A 3 -23.43 14.38 21.29
N TYR A 4 -24.00 13.22 21.63
CA TYR A 4 -25.37 12.84 21.26
C TYR A 4 -26.44 13.49 22.14
N THR A 5 -26.03 14.06 23.29
CA THR A 5 -26.89 14.68 24.30
C THR A 5 -26.99 16.19 24.16
N GLU A 6 -26.24 16.79 23.23
CA GLU A 6 -26.22 18.23 23.00
C GLU A 6 -27.42 18.71 22.17
N LYS A 7 -27.78 20.00 22.31
CA LYS A 7 -28.87 20.61 21.51
C LYS A 7 -28.52 20.73 20.02
N LEU A 8 -27.22 20.74 19.70
CA LEU A 8 -26.72 20.84 18.33
C LEU A 8 -26.80 19.49 17.62
N SER A 9 -27.36 19.47 16.41
CA SER A 9 -27.38 18.25 15.60
C SER A 9 -25.97 17.72 15.33
N ILE A 10 -25.82 16.39 15.27
CA ILE A 10 -24.56 15.71 14.90
C ILE A 10 -23.98 16.29 13.59
N ARG A 11 -24.85 16.64 12.64
CA ARG A 11 -24.42 17.24 11.36
C ARG A 11 -23.76 18.61 11.55
N SER A 12 -24.31 19.43 12.43
CA SER A 12 -23.74 20.75 12.77
C SER A 12 -22.42 20.59 13.51
N GLN A 13 -22.34 19.65 14.46
CA GLN A 13 -21.10 19.35 15.19
C GLN A 13 -20.00 18.85 14.25
N CYS A 14 -20.29 17.89 13.37
CA CYS A 14 -19.34 17.41 12.35
C CYS A 14 -18.87 18.54 11.42
N ARG A 15 -19.78 19.43 10.99
CA ARG A 15 -19.44 20.60 10.16
C ARG A 15 -18.51 21.57 10.90
N MET A 16 -18.78 21.87 12.17
CA MET A 16 -17.96 22.75 13.00
C MET A 16 -16.56 22.17 13.24
N LEU A 17 -16.46 20.84 13.42
CA LEU A 17 -15.21 20.13 13.66
C LEU A 17 -14.43 19.80 12.38
N GLY A 18 -14.99 20.07 11.20
CA GLY A 18 -14.37 19.74 9.92
C GLY A 18 -14.25 18.23 9.64
N ILE A 19 -15.02 17.39 10.33
CA ILE A 19 -15.01 15.94 10.15
C ILE A 19 -16.20 15.48 9.30
N HIS A 20 -16.00 14.43 8.51
CA HIS A 20 -17.08 13.85 7.73
C HIS A 20 -18.00 12.98 8.61
N ARG A 21 -19.33 13.19 8.49
CA ARG A 21 -20.34 12.47 9.29
C ARG A 21 -20.23 10.95 9.16
N SER A 22 -19.90 10.41 7.99
CA SER A 22 -19.82 8.95 7.83
C SER A 22 -18.69 8.32 8.64
N GLY A 23 -17.58 9.05 8.85
CA GLY A 23 -16.47 8.57 9.68
C GLY A 23 -16.85 8.45 11.15
N LEU A 24 -17.80 9.26 11.62
CA LEU A 24 -18.29 9.21 13.00
C LEU A 24 -18.95 7.85 13.34
N TYR A 25 -19.67 7.27 12.38
CA TYR A 25 -20.36 6.00 12.58
C TYR A 25 -19.53 4.79 12.18
N TYR A 26 -18.37 5.01 11.55
CA TYR A 26 -17.52 3.93 11.10
C TYR A 26 -16.74 3.36 12.29
N ALA A 27 -17.03 2.12 12.64
CA ALA A 27 -16.21 1.32 13.55
C ALA A 27 -15.26 0.44 12.72
N PRO A 28 -13.94 0.56 12.86
CA PRO A 28 -13.01 -0.32 12.17
C PRO A 28 -13.17 -1.76 12.69
N VAL A 29 -13.26 -2.70 11.76
CA VAL A 29 -13.32 -4.13 12.08
C VAL A 29 -11.90 -4.63 12.33
N GLN A 30 -11.69 -5.30 13.46
CA GLN A 30 -10.43 -5.95 13.80
C GLN A 30 -10.16 -7.13 12.85
N GLU A 31 -8.89 -7.48 12.65
CA GLU A 31 -8.53 -8.68 11.89
C GLU A 31 -8.87 -9.96 12.67
N SER A 32 -9.14 -11.05 11.96
CA SER A 32 -9.43 -12.34 12.59
C SER A 32 -8.19 -12.94 13.25
N GLU A 33 -8.39 -13.79 14.27
CA GLU A 33 -7.27 -14.47 14.96
C GLU A 33 -6.41 -15.29 13.99
N GLU A 34 -7.03 -15.96 13.02
CA GLU A 34 -6.31 -16.64 11.94
C GLU A 34 -5.42 -15.68 11.14
N ASN A 35 -5.92 -14.49 10.79
CA ASN A 35 -5.12 -13.53 10.03
C ASN A 35 -3.96 -13.01 10.87
N LEU A 36 -4.16 -12.79 12.16
CA LEU A 36 -3.08 -12.38 13.07
C LEU A 36 -2.00 -13.46 13.17
N LEU A 37 -2.39 -14.74 13.21
CA LEU A 37 -1.45 -15.86 13.20
C LEU A 37 -0.68 -15.93 11.88
N LEU A 38 -1.36 -15.83 10.75
CA LEU A 38 -0.72 -15.81 9.43
C LEU A 38 0.22 -14.60 9.28
N MET A 39 -0.17 -13.44 9.81
CA MET A 39 0.67 -12.23 9.80
C MET A 39 1.95 -12.43 10.59
N ARG A 40 1.92 -13.12 11.74
CA ARG A 40 3.14 -13.45 12.50
C ARG A 40 4.09 -14.34 11.69
N LEU A 41 3.57 -15.42 11.10
CA LEU A 41 4.38 -16.33 10.27
C LEU A 41 4.99 -15.61 9.05
N LEU A 42 4.22 -14.72 8.41
CA LEU A 42 4.71 -13.92 7.28
C LEU A 42 5.79 -12.92 7.71
N ASP A 43 5.66 -12.32 8.90
CA ASP A 43 6.66 -11.41 9.46
C ASP A 43 7.97 -12.13 9.75
N GLU A 44 7.91 -13.27 10.43
CA GLU A 44 9.05 -14.15 10.71
C GLU A 44 9.75 -14.55 9.40
N ARG A 45 8.99 -14.99 8.40
CA ARG A 45 9.55 -15.36 7.10
C ARG A 45 10.20 -14.18 6.39
N TYR A 46 9.64 -12.98 6.52
CA TYR A 46 10.18 -11.78 5.89
C TYR A 46 11.52 -11.35 6.50
N LEU A 47 11.71 -11.54 7.81
CA LEU A 47 12.98 -11.27 8.48
C LEU A 47 14.11 -12.15 7.94
N ASP A 48 13.83 -13.43 7.70
CA ASP A 48 14.81 -14.37 7.14
C ASP A 48 15.01 -14.20 5.62
N TYR A 49 13.93 -13.91 4.89
CA TYR A 49 13.92 -13.86 3.43
C TYR A 49 13.20 -12.61 2.90
N PRO A 50 13.84 -11.42 2.99
CA PRO A 50 13.20 -10.15 2.62
C PRO A 50 12.94 -10.01 1.11
N THR A 51 13.49 -10.89 0.28
CA THR A 51 13.27 -10.94 -1.17
C THR A 51 12.00 -11.70 -1.56
N HIS A 52 11.36 -12.41 -0.62
CA HIS A 52 10.20 -13.25 -0.89
C HIS A 52 8.97 -12.42 -1.26
N GLY A 53 8.47 -12.63 -2.48
CA GLY A 53 7.26 -12.01 -3.00
C GLY A 53 5.98 -12.72 -2.55
N VAL A 54 4.83 -12.21 -3.03
CA VAL A 54 3.50 -12.74 -2.67
C VAL A 54 3.36 -14.24 -2.95
N LEU A 55 3.86 -14.73 -4.09
CA LEU A 55 3.76 -16.14 -4.46
C LEU A 55 4.65 -17.02 -3.57
N GLN A 56 5.89 -16.60 -3.32
CA GLN A 56 6.80 -17.33 -2.44
C GLN A 56 6.32 -17.35 -0.98
N MET A 57 5.67 -16.28 -0.53
CA MET A 57 5.00 -16.23 0.77
C MET A 57 3.77 -17.14 0.83
N GLN A 58 3.05 -17.29 -0.28
CA GLN A 58 1.96 -18.26 -0.38
C GLN A 58 2.50 -19.69 -0.29
N ASP A 59 3.56 -20.01 -1.03
CA ASP A 59 4.18 -21.34 -1.03
C ASP A 59 4.71 -21.69 0.36
N TYR A 60 5.36 -20.73 1.05
CA TYR A 60 5.78 -20.89 2.44
C TYR A 60 4.61 -21.22 3.38
N LEU A 61 3.49 -20.52 3.25
CA LEU A 61 2.30 -20.79 4.07
C LEU A 61 1.70 -22.16 3.73
N LEU A 62 1.72 -22.56 2.46
CA LEU A 62 1.27 -23.88 2.03
C LEU A 62 2.13 -24.99 2.63
N ASP A 63 3.46 -24.83 2.60
CA ASP A 63 4.41 -25.76 3.22
C ASP A 63 4.24 -25.84 4.75
N ALA A 64 3.83 -24.75 5.38
CA ALA A 64 3.49 -24.67 6.80
C ALA A 64 2.09 -25.24 7.14
N GLY A 65 1.33 -25.74 6.15
CA GLY A 65 0.03 -26.36 6.32
C GLY A 65 -1.17 -25.41 6.23
N TYR A 66 -0.97 -24.16 5.78
CA TYR A 66 -2.03 -23.17 5.61
C TYR A 66 -2.40 -22.98 4.14
N GLU A 67 -3.58 -23.47 3.75
CA GLU A 67 -4.12 -23.28 2.41
C GLU A 67 -4.70 -21.87 2.23
N VAL A 68 -3.82 -20.91 1.88
CA VAL A 68 -4.18 -19.51 1.71
C VAL A 68 -3.99 -19.07 0.25
N ASN A 69 -4.99 -18.38 -0.31
CA ASN A 69 -4.88 -17.85 -1.67
C ASN A 69 -3.94 -16.63 -1.73
N HIS A 70 -3.14 -16.49 -2.79
CA HIS A 70 -2.28 -15.33 -3.06
C HIS A 70 -2.97 -13.96 -2.88
N LYS A 71 -4.29 -13.86 -3.16
CA LYS A 71 -5.05 -12.61 -2.95
C LYS A 71 -5.12 -12.22 -1.47
N ARG A 72 -5.31 -13.21 -0.58
CA ARG A 72 -5.35 -13.03 0.87
C ARG A 72 -3.96 -12.69 1.39
N VAL A 73 -2.93 -13.44 0.97
CA VAL A 73 -1.53 -13.14 1.32
C VAL A 73 -1.14 -11.71 0.91
N ARG A 74 -1.44 -11.29 -0.32
CA ARG A 74 -1.18 -9.92 -0.80
C ARG A 74 -1.85 -8.85 0.06
N ARG A 75 -3.10 -9.09 0.51
CA ARG A 75 -3.82 -8.16 1.39
C ARG A 75 -3.10 -8.04 2.74
N LEU A 76 -2.74 -9.17 3.36
CA LEU A 76 -2.09 -9.20 4.66
C LEU A 76 -0.72 -8.51 4.62
N LEU A 77 0.12 -8.82 3.63
CA LEU A 77 1.41 -8.15 3.45
C LEU A 77 1.27 -6.63 3.30
N ARG A 78 0.27 -6.16 2.54
CA ARG A 78 -0.01 -4.72 2.40
C ARG A 78 -0.47 -4.08 3.70
N LEU A 79 -1.29 -4.78 4.48
CA LEU A 79 -1.75 -4.28 5.79
C LEU A 79 -0.57 -4.11 6.76
N MET A 80 0.37 -5.05 6.73
CA MET A 80 1.60 -5.00 7.52
C MET A 80 2.65 -4.01 6.96
N GLY A 81 2.50 -3.54 5.72
CA GLY A 81 3.49 -2.69 5.06
C GLY A 81 4.72 -3.45 4.55
N LEU A 82 4.64 -4.78 4.43
CA LEU A 82 5.73 -5.63 3.95
C LEU A 82 5.77 -5.67 2.42
N LEU A 83 6.95 -5.43 1.85
CA LEU A 83 7.20 -5.46 0.43
C LEU A 83 8.50 -6.19 0.14
N ALA A 84 8.46 -7.10 -0.83
CA ALA A 84 9.65 -7.81 -1.25
C ALA A 84 10.72 -6.86 -1.80
N ILE A 85 11.96 -7.05 -1.32
CA ILE A 85 13.11 -6.27 -1.73
C ILE A 85 13.67 -6.87 -3.02
N TYR A 86 13.68 -6.06 -4.07
CA TYR A 86 14.28 -6.43 -5.37
C TYR A 86 15.34 -5.41 -5.78
N PRO A 87 16.37 -5.84 -6.54
CA PRO A 87 17.32 -4.91 -7.12
C PRO A 87 16.59 -3.93 -8.04
N LYS A 88 16.63 -2.65 -7.68
CA LYS A 88 16.06 -1.57 -8.50
C LYS A 88 17.01 -1.22 -9.63
N LYS A 89 16.46 -0.83 -10.78
CA LYS A 89 17.26 -0.29 -11.88
C LYS A 89 17.98 0.98 -11.39
N ASN A 90 19.28 1.07 -11.68
CA ASN A 90 20.06 2.25 -11.36
C ASN A 90 19.78 3.35 -12.41
N LEU A 91 18.70 4.10 -12.21
CA LEU A 91 18.23 5.13 -13.15
C LEU A 91 19.16 6.36 -13.25
N SER A 92 20.05 6.57 -12.29
CA SER A 92 21.04 7.66 -12.34
C SER A 92 22.24 7.33 -13.22
N LYS A 93 22.51 6.03 -13.47
CA LYS A 93 23.48 5.64 -14.49
C LYS A 93 22.86 5.85 -15.86
N LEU A 94 23.55 6.64 -16.69
CA LEU A 94 23.24 6.74 -18.10
C LEU A 94 23.18 5.34 -18.72
N GLY A 95 22.12 5.08 -19.47
CA GLY A 95 22.01 3.88 -20.29
C GLY A 95 23.11 3.84 -21.36
N LYS A 96 23.07 2.82 -22.22
CA LYS A 96 23.98 2.74 -23.37
C LYS A 96 23.84 4.01 -24.22
N ALA A 97 24.96 4.63 -24.58
CA ALA A 97 25.00 5.88 -25.33
C ALA A 97 24.24 5.81 -26.67
N GLU A 98 24.18 4.63 -27.29
CA GLU A 98 23.47 4.33 -28.53
C GLU A 98 21.95 4.63 -28.48
N TYR A 99 21.34 4.62 -27.29
CA TYR A 99 19.92 4.88 -27.10
C TYR A 99 19.62 6.28 -26.56
N ILE A 100 20.64 7.14 -26.44
CA ILE A 100 20.49 8.52 -25.99
C ILE A 100 20.28 9.41 -27.21
N TYR A 101 19.02 9.77 -27.47
CA TYR A 101 18.67 10.69 -28.54
C TYR A 101 18.67 12.15 -28.05
N PRO A 102 19.12 13.12 -28.87
CA PRO A 102 19.03 14.53 -28.52
C PRO A 102 17.56 14.95 -28.39
N TYR A 103 17.25 15.73 -27.35
CA TYR A 103 15.93 16.34 -27.21
C TYR A 103 15.79 17.50 -28.21
N LEU A 104 15.21 17.23 -29.38
CA LEU A 104 15.15 18.18 -30.50
C LEU A 104 14.31 19.44 -30.22
N LEU A 105 13.44 19.39 -29.20
CA LEU A 105 12.65 20.52 -28.75
C LEU A 105 13.41 21.40 -27.74
N ARG A 106 14.62 20.99 -27.32
CA ARG A 106 15.48 21.81 -26.45
C ARG A 106 15.82 23.10 -27.17
N ASN A 107 15.49 24.24 -26.58
CA ASN A 107 15.70 25.59 -27.13
C ASN A 107 14.89 25.93 -28.39
N LEU A 108 13.84 25.16 -28.71
CA LEU A 108 12.92 25.56 -29.77
C LEU A 108 12.08 26.76 -29.30
N MET A 109 12.18 27.90 -30.00
CA MET A 109 11.29 29.04 -29.76
C MET A 109 9.89 28.74 -30.31
N ILE A 110 8.89 28.72 -29.44
CA ILE A 110 7.49 28.52 -29.82
C ILE A 110 6.88 29.89 -30.11
N VAL A 111 6.72 30.23 -31.39
CA VAL A 111 6.31 31.58 -31.84
C VAL A 111 4.80 31.67 -32.13
N ARG A 112 4.09 30.54 -32.19
CA ARG A 112 2.63 30.51 -32.39
C ARG A 112 1.99 29.27 -31.77
N SER A 113 0.70 29.36 -31.44
CA SER A 113 -0.12 28.18 -31.14
C SER A 113 -0.39 27.37 -32.41
N ASN A 114 -0.60 26.06 -32.24
CA ASN A 114 -1.07 25.18 -33.33
C ASN A 114 -2.51 25.51 -33.73
#